data_AF-A0A359D9S6-F1
#
_entry.id   AF-A0A359D9S6-F1
#
_cell.length_a   1.000
_cell.length_b   1.000
_cell.length_c   1.000
_cell.angle_alpha   90.00
_cell.angle_beta   90.00
_cell.angle_gamma   90.00
#
_symmetry.space_group_name_H-M   'P 1'
#
loop_
_entity.id
_entity.type
_entity.pdbx_description
1 polymer ?
#
loop_
_entity_poly.entity_id
_entity_poly.type
_entity_poly.pdbx_seq_one_letter_code
_entity_poly.pdbx_strand_id
1 'polypeptide(L)'
;AEIIELAVNLQQAGDILERMLGKVQDQKTAQRHSFSDSGLEELASLHAQLLANLRLGLSVFLSADPESARQLLREKRRFRAQERRLAHAHVGRLHRQVVQSIETSSLHLELIGDMKRLNSLFCASAYVVLESHETGALHVEEVGGE
;
A
#
# COMPACT_ATOMS: atom_id res chain seq x y z
N ALA A 1 15.01 18.29 -3.14
CA ALA A 1 15.20 16.98 -2.47
C ALA A 1 14.02 16.02 -2.75
N GLU A 2 12.78 16.52 -2.76
CA GLU A 2 11.55 15.74 -2.87
C GLU A 2 11.42 14.85 -4.12
N ILE A 3 11.87 15.34 -5.30
CA ILE A 3 11.87 14.55 -6.54
C ILE A 3 12.75 13.29 -6.42
N ILE A 4 13.93 13.42 -5.79
CA ILE A 4 14.85 12.30 -5.61
C ILE A 4 14.24 11.28 -4.65
N GLU A 5 13.60 11.75 -3.58
CA GLU A 5 12.93 10.87 -2.63
C GLU A 5 11.77 10.09 -3.28
N LEU A 6 10.94 10.76 -4.09
CA LEU A 6 9.91 10.07 -4.86
C LEU A 6 10.51 9.03 -5.80
N ALA A 7 11.58 9.35 -6.52
CA ALA A 7 12.25 8.42 -7.42
C ALA A 7 12.77 7.18 -6.67
N VAL A 8 13.38 7.36 -5.50
CA VAL A 8 13.83 6.27 -4.63
C VAL A 8 12.66 5.40 -4.17
N ASN A 9 11.56 6.02 -3.72
CA ASN A 9 10.36 5.28 -3.30
C ASN A 9 9.74 4.47 -4.45
N LEU A 10 9.70 5.03 -5.67
CA LEU A 10 9.20 4.32 -6.85
C LEU A 10 10.13 3.18 -7.28
N GLN A 11 11.43 3.35 -7.16
CA GLN A 11 12.37 2.27 -7.44
C GLN A 11 12.22 1.12 -6.45
N GLN A 12 12.16 1.41 -5.15
CA GLN A 12 11.89 0.40 -4.13
C GLN A 12 10.54 -0.29 -4.35
N ALA A 13 9.53 0.44 -4.83
CA ALA A 13 8.26 -0.14 -5.21
C ALA A 13 8.39 -1.09 -6.40
N GLY A 14 9.19 -0.72 -7.42
CA GLY A 14 9.55 -1.58 -8.54
C GLY A 14 10.18 -2.90 -8.07
N ASP A 15 11.15 -2.84 -7.17
CA ASP A 15 11.81 -4.03 -6.63
C ASP A 15 10.83 -4.95 -5.87
N ILE A 16 9.85 -4.37 -5.17
CA ILE A 16 8.79 -5.15 -4.50
C ILE A 16 7.89 -5.82 -5.54
N LEU A 17 7.47 -5.09 -6.58
CA LEU A 17 6.60 -5.62 -7.64
C LEU A 17 7.29 -6.75 -8.40
N GLU A 18 8.59 -6.63 -8.70
CA GLU A 18 9.36 -7.69 -9.35
C GLU A 18 9.39 -8.96 -8.49
N ARG A 19 9.65 -8.83 -7.19
CA ARG A 19 9.59 -9.97 -6.26
C ARG A 19 8.20 -10.57 -6.18
N MET A 20 7.15 -9.75 -6.10
CA MET A 20 5.76 -10.23 -6.09
C MET A 20 5.43 -11.01 -7.37
N LEU A 21 5.83 -10.50 -8.53
CA LEU A 21 5.63 -11.17 -9.81
C LEU A 21 6.34 -12.53 -9.84
N GLY A 22 7.59 -12.59 -9.38
CA GLY A 22 8.34 -13.84 -9.24
C GLY A 22 7.62 -14.87 -8.36
N LYS A 23 7.06 -14.44 -7.22
CA LYS A 23 6.28 -15.33 -6.33
C LYS A 23 5.02 -15.89 -6.97
N VAL A 24 4.32 -15.08 -7.78
CA VAL A 24 3.10 -15.49 -8.49
C VAL A 24 3.42 -16.40 -9.68
N GLN A 25 4.54 -16.16 -10.36
CA GLN A 25 4.97 -16.95 -11.53
C GLN A 25 5.69 -18.25 -11.17
N ASP A 26 6.20 -18.40 -9.94
CA ASP A 26 6.92 -19.60 -9.52
C ASP A 26 6.06 -20.86 -9.74
N GLN A 27 6.56 -21.77 -10.59
CA GLN A 27 5.85 -22.93 -11.11
C GLN A 27 5.41 -23.91 -10.01
N LYS A 28 6.03 -23.86 -8.83
CA LYS A 28 5.58 -24.65 -7.66
C LYS A 28 4.21 -24.19 -7.14
N THR A 29 3.87 -22.91 -7.29
CA THR A 29 2.54 -22.36 -6.99
C THR A 29 1.61 -22.55 -8.20
N ALA A 30 2.07 -22.18 -9.40
CA ALA A 30 1.24 -22.11 -10.60
C ALA A 30 0.74 -23.46 -11.14
N GLN A 31 1.45 -24.57 -10.87
CA GLN A 31 1.04 -25.91 -11.35
C GLN A 31 0.36 -26.79 -10.29
N ARG A 32 0.26 -26.36 -9.02
CA ARG A 32 -0.25 -27.25 -7.96
C ARG A 32 -1.47 -26.74 -7.21
N HIS A 33 -1.58 -25.43 -6.94
CA HIS A 33 -2.59 -24.96 -6.01
C HIS A 33 -3.15 -23.58 -6.40
N SER A 34 -4.46 -23.51 -6.65
CA SER A 34 -5.15 -22.26 -6.85
C SER A 34 -5.49 -21.61 -5.50
N PHE A 35 -5.39 -20.29 -5.41
CA PHE A 35 -6.05 -19.57 -4.33
C PHE A 35 -7.55 -19.92 -4.32
N SER A 36 -8.16 -19.92 -3.13
CA SER A 36 -9.63 -19.96 -3.04
C SER A 36 -10.23 -18.69 -3.65
N ASP A 37 -11.46 -18.75 -4.14
CA ASP A 37 -12.18 -17.59 -4.70
C ASP A 37 -12.17 -16.38 -3.75
N SER A 38 -12.49 -16.61 -2.48
CA SER A 38 -12.41 -15.56 -1.45
C SER A 38 -11.00 -14.96 -1.32
N GLY A 39 -9.95 -15.78 -1.39
CA GLY A 39 -8.57 -15.31 -1.33
C GLY A 39 -8.17 -14.49 -2.56
N LEU A 40 -8.67 -14.83 -3.75
CA LEU A 40 -8.44 -14.02 -4.96
C LEU A 40 -9.16 -12.68 -4.87
N GLU A 41 -10.41 -12.66 -4.44
CA GLU A 41 -11.19 -11.44 -4.26
C GLU A 41 -10.52 -10.48 -3.26
N GLU A 42 -10.01 -11.03 -2.16
CA GLU A 42 -9.26 -10.28 -1.14
C GLU A 42 -8.00 -9.61 -1.72
N LEU A 43 -7.20 -10.36 -2.48
CA LEU A 43 -5.99 -9.84 -3.13
C LEU A 43 -6.33 -8.80 -4.21
N ALA A 44 -7.34 -9.06 -5.03
CA ALA A 44 -7.80 -8.13 -6.06
C ALA A 44 -8.32 -6.81 -5.46
N SER A 45 -9.06 -6.89 -4.36
CA SER A 45 -9.57 -5.72 -3.62
C SER A 45 -8.42 -4.85 -3.07
N LEU A 46 -7.42 -5.47 -2.44
CA LEU A 46 -6.24 -4.74 -1.96
C LEU A 46 -5.44 -4.13 -3.12
N HIS A 47 -5.26 -4.87 -4.21
CA HIS A 47 -4.55 -4.37 -5.39
C HIS A 47 -5.25 -3.14 -6.01
N ALA A 48 -6.59 -3.15 -6.09
CA ALA A 48 -7.35 -2.00 -6.58
C ALA A 48 -7.17 -0.76 -5.70
N GLN A 49 -7.20 -0.93 -4.38
CA GLN A 49 -6.94 0.18 -3.44
C GLN A 49 -5.50 0.68 -3.50
N LEU A 50 -4.55 -0.24 -3.69
CA LEU A 50 -3.15 0.09 -3.84
C LEU A 50 -2.92 0.99 -5.07
N LEU A 51 -3.57 0.66 -6.20
CA LEU A 51 -3.51 1.49 -7.42
C LEU A 51 -4.17 2.86 -7.21
N ALA A 52 -5.29 2.92 -6.49
CA ALA A 52 -5.93 4.19 -6.16
C ALA A 52 -5.02 5.08 -5.30
N ASN A 53 -4.35 4.50 -4.30
CA ASN A 53 -3.42 5.23 -3.44
C ASN A 53 -2.13 5.65 -4.15
N LEU A 54 -1.64 4.87 -5.12
CA LEU A 54 -0.55 5.30 -5.99
C LEU A 54 -0.94 6.57 -6.78
N ARG A 55 -2.11 6.56 -7.42
CA ARG A 55 -2.60 7.72 -8.19
C ARG A 55 -2.79 8.94 -7.30
N LEU A 56 -3.39 8.78 -6.12
CA LEU A 56 -3.54 9.85 -5.15
C LEU A 56 -2.19 10.36 -4.64
N GLY A 57 -1.23 9.47 -4.35
CA GLY A 57 0.12 9.82 -3.91
C GLY A 57 0.90 10.63 -4.93
N LEU A 58 0.79 10.28 -6.22
CA LEU A 58 1.35 11.06 -7.32
C LEU A 58 0.64 12.41 -7.49
N SER A 59 -0.69 12.45 -7.34
CA SER A 59 -1.46 13.70 -7.37
C SER A 59 -1.02 14.65 -6.24
N VAL A 60 -0.88 14.14 -5.01
CA VAL A 60 -0.38 14.89 -3.86
C VAL A 60 1.01 15.44 -4.12
N PHE A 61 1.91 14.62 -4.67
CA PHE A 61 3.26 15.05 -5.00
C PHE A 61 3.29 16.19 -6.04
N LEU A 62 2.49 16.08 -7.11
CA LEU A 62 2.48 17.07 -8.19
C LEU A 62 1.78 18.37 -7.80
N SER A 63 0.71 18.29 -7.02
CA SER A 63 -0.12 19.45 -6.65
C SER A 63 0.32 20.13 -5.35
N ALA A 64 1.06 19.42 -4.49
CA ALA A 64 1.34 19.81 -3.11
C ALA A 64 0.08 20.19 -2.30
N ASP A 65 -1.08 19.63 -2.65
CA ASP A 65 -2.35 19.93 -1.97
C ASP A 65 -2.43 19.26 -0.58
N PRO A 66 -2.51 20.04 0.51
CA PRO A 66 -2.59 19.52 1.87
C PRO A 66 -3.88 18.71 2.13
N GLU A 67 -4.99 19.02 1.46
CA GLU A 67 -6.23 18.27 1.64
C GLU A 67 -6.11 16.85 1.08
N SER A 68 -5.63 16.73 -0.17
CA SER A 68 -5.30 15.45 -0.78
C SER A 68 -4.25 14.67 0.03
N ALA A 69 -3.26 15.35 0.63
CA ALA A 69 -2.27 14.71 1.50
C ALA A 69 -2.92 14.09 2.75
N ARG A 70 -3.83 14.82 3.42
CA ARG A 70 -4.61 14.29 4.55
C ARG A 70 -5.52 13.13 4.13
N GLN A 71 -6.12 13.22 2.95
CA GLN A 71 -6.91 12.14 2.38
C GLN A 71 -6.05 10.88 2.17
N LEU A 72 -4.85 11.02 1.59
CA LEU A 72 -3.93 9.91 1.37
C LEU A 72 -3.56 9.21 2.68
N LEU A 73 -3.30 9.95 3.76
CA LEU A 73 -3.02 9.35 5.07
C LEU A 73 -4.26 8.68 5.70
N ARG A 74 -5.47 9.15 5.42
CA ARG A 74 -6.71 8.45 5.78
C ARG A 74 -6.84 7.14 5.02
N GLU A 75 -6.60 7.14 3.72
CA GLU A 75 -6.61 5.92 2.91
C GLU A 75 -5.52 4.93 3.31
N LYS A 76 -4.32 5.40 3.68
CA LYS A 76 -3.26 4.56 4.28
C LYS A 76 -3.74 3.83 5.53
N ARG A 77 -4.48 4.52 6.42
CA ARG A 77 -5.05 3.90 7.63
C ARG A 77 -6.14 2.89 7.30
N ARG A 78 -7.02 3.20 6.34
CA ARG A 78 -8.07 2.29 5.85
C ARG A 78 -7.47 1.02 5.24
N PHE A 79 -6.47 1.18 4.36
CA PHE A 79 -5.73 0.07 3.77
C PHE A 79 -5.12 -0.85 4.85
N ARG A 80 -4.48 -0.27 5.87
CA ARG A 80 -3.89 -1.04 6.98
C ARG A 80 -4.94 -1.76 7.82
N ALA A 81 -6.14 -1.20 7.98
CA ALA A 81 -7.23 -1.85 8.69
C ALA A 81 -7.80 -3.02 7.87
N GLN A 82 -7.95 -2.84 6.56
CA GLN A 82 -8.40 -3.88 5.65
C GLN A 82 -7.41 -5.03 5.58
N GLU A 83 -6.11 -4.76 5.43
CA GLU A 83 -5.04 -5.76 5.48
C GLU A 83 -5.18 -6.67 6.72
N ARG A 84 -5.30 -6.09 7.92
CA ARG A 84 -5.48 -6.86 9.15
C ARG A 84 -6.75 -7.70 9.13
N ARG A 85 -7.87 -7.15 8.64
CA ARG A 85 -9.14 -7.89 8.53
C ARG A 85 -9.00 -9.10 7.62
N LEU A 86 -8.32 -8.94 6.48
CA LEU A 86 -8.12 -10.03 5.52
C LEU A 86 -7.16 -11.09 6.04
N ALA A 87 -6.08 -10.69 6.72
CA ALA A 87 -5.20 -11.63 7.40
C ALA A 87 -5.95 -12.46 8.46
N HIS A 88 -6.84 -11.84 9.24
CA HIS A 88 -7.70 -12.58 10.18
C HIS A 88 -8.71 -13.49 9.47
N ALA A 89 -9.34 -13.04 8.39
CA ALA A 89 -10.26 -13.85 7.59
C ALA A 89 -9.56 -15.10 7.01
N HIS A 90 -8.32 -14.93 6.53
CA HIS A 90 -7.47 -16.02 6.07
C HIS A 90 -7.19 -17.03 7.19
N VAL A 91 -6.79 -16.58 8.38
CA VAL A 91 -6.61 -17.46 9.56
C VAL A 91 -7.89 -18.22 9.89
N GLY A 92 -9.05 -17.58 9.78
CA GLY A 92 -10.35 -18.26 9.93
C GLY A 92 -10.59 -19.37 8.90
N ARG A 93 -10.12 -19.21 7.66
CA ARG A 93 -10.18 -20.28 6.63
C ARG A 93 -9.23 -21.44 6.94
N LEU A 94 -8.05 -21.16 7.50
CA LEU A 94 -7.12 -22.20 7.95
C LEU A 94 -7.73 -23.06 9.06
N HIS A 95 -8.39 -22.43 10.04
CA HIS A 95 -9.10 -23.17 11.11
C HIS A 95 -10.22 -24.08 10.58
N ARG A 96 -10.89 -23.69 9.48
CA ARG A 96 -11.91 -24.49 8.80
C ARG A 96 -11.33 -25.52 7.82
N GLN A 97 -10.02 -25.71 7.80
CA GLN A 97 -9.32 -26.66 6.93
C GLN A 97 -9.61 -26.47 5.43
N VAL A 98 -9.77 -25.22 4.98
CA VAL A 98 -9.92 -24.93 3.55
C VAL A 98 -8.62 -25.26 2.83
N VAL A 99 -8.59 -26.37 2.10
CA VAL A 99 -7.40 -26.95 1.44
C VAL A 99 -6.64 -25.90 0.61
N GLN A 100 -7.32 -25.22 -0.31
CA GLN A 100 -6.73 -24.16 -1.14
C GLN A 100 -6.08 -23.04 -0.31
N SER A 101 -6.68 -22.67 0.83
CA SER A 101 -6.12 -21.64 1.71
C SER A 101 -4.89 -22.12 2.46
N ILE A 102 -4.83 -23.40 2.85
CA ILE A 102 -3.65 -24.02 3.48
C ILE A 102 -2.50 -24.06 2.47
N GLU A 103 -2.77 -24.56 1.27
CA GLU A 103 -1.76 -24.78 0.23
C GLU A 103 -1.15 -23.46 -0.28
N THR A 104 -1.93 -22.37 -0.27
CA THR A 104 -1.49 -21.05 -0.72
C THR A 104 -1.17 -20.08 0.43
N SER A 105 -1.16 -20.54 1.68
CA SER A 105 -1.16 -19.65 2.85
C SER A 105 0.02 -18.69 2.91
N SER A 106 1.26 -19.20 2.79
CA SER A 106 2.47 -18.37 2.84
C SER A 106 2.42 -17.29 1.77
N LEU A 107 2.13 -17.68 0.54
CA LEU A 107 2.05 -16.77 -0.59
C LEU A 107 0.97 -15.70 -0.39
N HIS A 108 -0.21 -16.08 0.09
CA HIS A 108 -1.31 -15.15 0.31
C HIS A 108 -0.94 -14.06 1.32
N LEU A 109 -0.39 -14.45 2.47
CA LEU A 109 0.00 -13.50 3.52
C LEU A 109 1.21 -12.65 3.11
N GLU A 110 2.16 -13.22 2.36
CA GLU A 110 3.28 -12.48 1.80
C GLU A 110 2.84 -11.39 0.81
N LEU A 111 1.93 -11.71 -0.12
CA LEU A 111 1.40 -10.74 -1.07
C LEU A 111 0.67 -9.59 -0.36
N ILE A 112 -0.11 -9.89 0.68
CA ILE A 112 -0.75 -8.87 1.53
C ILE A 112 0.30 -7.97 2.18
N GLY A 113 1.36 -8.56 2.74
CA GLY A 113 2.46 -7.82 3.36
C GLY A 113 3.21 -6.92 2.37
N ASP A 114 3.49 -7.42 1.17
CA ASP A 114 4.16 -6.66 0.11
C ASP A 114 3.29 -5.49 -0.39
N MET A 115 1.98 -5.68 -0.58
CA MET A 115 1.06 -4.60 -0.93
C MET A 115 1.00 -3.49 0.13
N LYS A 116 1.10 -3.83 1.42
CA LYS A 116 1.17 -2.84 2.50
C LYS A 116 2.47 -2.03 2.49
N ARG A 117 3.59 -2.65 2.13
CA ARG A 117 4.88 -1.96 1.96
C ARG A 117 4.80 -1.00 0.77
N LEU A 118 4.28 -1.46 -0.37
CA LEU A 118 4.01 -0.60 -1.54
C LEU A 118 3.14 0.60 -1.17
N ASN A 119 2.02 0.37 -0.47
CA ASN A 119 1.13 1.45 -0.06
C ASN A 119 1.84 2.48 0.84
N SER A 120 2.80 2.03 1.66
CA SER A 120 3.56 2.93 2.53
C SER A 120 4.50 3.84 1.73
N LEU A 121 5.16 3.30 0.70
CA LEU A 121 6.01 4.07 -0.23
C LEU A 121 5.19 5.11 -1.00
N PHE A 122 4.01 4.72 -1.49
CA PHE A 122 3.13 5.64 -2.25
C PHE A 122 2.58 6.78 -1.40
N CYS A 123 2.45 6.57 -0.09
CA CYS A 123 1.95 7.58 0.83
C CYS A 123 3.05 8.49 1.40
N ALA A 124 4.33 8.31 1.03
CA ALA A 124 5.43 9.08 1.60
C ALA A 124 5.31 10.59 1.30
N SER A 125 4.87 10.95 0.09
CA SER A 125 4.69 12.35 -0.34
C SER A 125 3.74 13.16 0.53
N ALA A 126 2.74 12.51 1.15
CA ALA A 126 1.81 13.21 2.03
C ALA A 126 2.48 13.74 3.31
N TYR A 127 3.52 13.09 3.83
CA TYR A 127 4.23 13.59 5.01
C TYR A 127 5.01 14.87 4.65
N VAL A 128 5.74 14.84 3.53
CA VAL A 128 6.50 15.99 3.02
C VAL A 128 5.60 17.21 2.82
N VAL A 129 4.45 17.04 2.15
CA VAL A 129 3.52 18.15 1.90
C VAL A 129 2.97 18.73 3.21
N LEU A 130 2.62 17.89 4.19
CA LEU A 130 2.05 18.37 5.45
C LEU A 130 3.09 19.04 6.35
N GLU A 131 4.31 18.51 6.40
CA GLU A 131 5.42 19.14 7.13
C GLU A 131 5.78 20.51 6.54
N SER A 132 5.87 20.61 5.21
CA SER A 132 6.13 21.87 4.51
C SER A 132 5.00 22.89 4.73
N HIS A 133 3.74 22.46 4.76
CA HIS A 133 2.59 23.34 5.02
C HIS A 133 2.56 23.83 6.48
N GLU A 134 2.84 22.95 7.45
CA GLU A 134 2.90 23.32 8.86
C GLU A 134 4.04 24.31 9.13
N THR A 135 5.21 24.10 8.53
CA THR A 135 6.37 25.01 8.66
C THR A 135 6.12 26.35 7.96
N GLY A 136 5.47 26.35 6.79
CA GLY A 136 5.08 27.57 6.09
C GLY A 136 4.05 28.40 6.85
N ALA A 137 3.07 27.76 7.51
CA ALA A 137 2.07 28.44 8.32
C ALA A 137 2.70 29.18 9.52
N LEU A 138 3.68 28.57 10.18
CA LEU A 138 4.43 29.19 11.28
C LEU A 138 5.21 30.43 10.82
N HIS A 139 5.81 30.39 9.63
CA HIS A 139 6.53 31.55 9.08
C HIS A 139 5.61 32.70 8.63
N VAL A 140 4.39 32.43 8.21
CA VAL A 140 3.43 33.48 7.82
C VAL A 140 2.87 34.22 9.05
N GLU A 141 2.71 33.52 10.18
CA GLU A 141 2.30 34.15 11.45
C GLU A 141 3.39 35.08 12.02
N GLU A 142 4.68 34.79 11.80
CA GLU A 142 5.78 35.66 12.25
C GLU A 142 5.93 36.95 11.42
N VAL A 143 5.48 36.97 10.15
CA VAL A 143 5.64 38.12 9.24
C VAL A 143 4.40 39.03 9.20
N GLY A 144 3.23 38.55 9.64
CA GLY A 144 1.98 39.31 9.64
C GLY A 144 1.73 40.19 10.89
N GLY A 145 2.72 40.34 11.77
CA GLY A 145 2.60 40.96 13.10
C GLY A 145 3.19 42.36 13.28
N GLU A 146 3.59 43.07 12.21
CA GLU A 146 4.12 44.44 12.26
C GLU A 146 3.21 45.47 11.57
#